data_AF-A0A4S0FXU3-F1
#
_entry.id   AF-A0A4S0FXU3-F1
#
_cell.length_a   1.000
_cell.length_b   1.000
_cell.length_c   1.000
_cell.angle_alpha   90.00
_cell.angle_beta   90.00
_cell.angle_gamma   90.00
#
_symmetry.space_group_name_H-M   'P 1'
#
loop_
_entity.id
_entity.type
_entity.pdbx_description
1 polymer ?
#
loop_
_entity_poly.entity_id
_entity_poly.type
_entity_poly.pdbx_seq_one_letter_code
_entity_poly.pdbx_strand_id
1 'polypeptide(L)'
;MSSELSNLIYNPPLDPWLTIVHRDDDLLVLDKPSGLLSVPGRDPALSDSLMTRVQKQFPKALMINRLDKDTSGIVLMSLNRKAQ
;
A
#
# COMPACT_ATOMS: atom_id res chain seq x y z
N MET A 1 -29.50 0.16 -16.57
CA MET A 1 -28.16 0.31 -17.17
C MET A 1 -27.13 -0.14 -16.13
N SER A 2 -27.13 -1.43 -15.80
CA SER A 2 -26.45 -1.92 -14.60
C SER A 2 -26.02 -3.36 -14.87
N SER A 3 -24.78 -3.57 -15.34
CA SER A 3 -24.06 -4.86 -15.28
C SER A 3 -22.86 -4.86 -16.26
N GLU A 4 -21.83 -4.05 -16.00
CA GLU A 4 -20.49 -4.33 -16.56
C GLU A 4 -19.36 -4.21 -15.52
N LEU A 5 -19.69 -4.14 -14.22
CA LEU A 5 -18.71 -3.94 -13.15
C LEU A 5 -18.33 -5.24 -12.40
N SER A 6 -18.78 -6.41 -12.86
CA SER A 6 -18.56 -7.70 -12.18
C SER A 6 -17.22 -8.38 -12.49
N ASN A 7 -16.22 -7.69 -13.04
CA ASN A 7 -14.95 -8.31 -13.46
C ASN A 7 -13.67 -7.63 -12.94
N LEU A 8 -13.74 -6.81 -11.88
CA LEU A 8 -12.51 -6.35 -11.21
C LEU A 8 -11.99 -7.45 -10.27
N ILE A 9 -11.22 -8.39 -10.82
CA ILE A 9 -10.51 -9.39 -10.03
C ILE A 9 -9.31 -8.69 -9.37
N TYR A 10 -9.48 -8.25 -8.13
CA TYR A 10 -8.40 -7.73 -7.30
C TYR A 10 -8.09 -8.70 -6.17
N ASN A 11 -6.97 -9.42 -6.32
CA ASN A 11 -6.51 -10.43 -5.37
C ASN A 11 -5.02 -10.18 -5.05
N PRO A 12 -4.70 -9.16 -4.24
CA PRO A 12 -3.32 -8.83 -3.93
C PRO A 12 -2.65 -9.94 -3.11
N PRO A 13 -1.31 -10.10 -3.18
CA PRO A 13 -0.59 -11.05 -2.35
C PRO A 13 -0.87 -10.84 -0.86
N LEU A 14 -1.08 -11.94 -0.13
CA LEU A 14 -1.38 -11.91 1.32
C LEU A 14 -0.19 -12.33 2.17
N ASP A 15 0.79 -13.01 1.58
CA ASP A 15 2.00 -13.49 2.26
C ASP A 15 3.27 -13.12 1.45
N PRO A 16 4.28 -12.47 2.07
CA PRO A 16 4.19 -11.83 3.37
C PRO A 16 3.16 -10.69 3.36
N TRP A 17 2.50 -10.44 4.50
CA TRP A 17 1.49 -9.38 4.60
C TRP A 17 2.08 -7.98 4.36
N LEU A 18 3.26 -7.73 4.94
CA LEU A 18 4.11 -6.56 4.77
C LEU A 18 5.57 -7.01 4.84
N THR A 19 6.41 -6.53 3.91
CA THR A 19 7.87 -6.70 3.99
C THR A 19 8.48 -5.37 4.40
N ILE A 20 8.92 -5.26 5.65
CA ILE A 20 9.63 -4.08 6.15
C ILE A 20 11.13 -4.32 5.97
N VAL A 21 11.77 -3.50 5.14
CA VAL A 21 13.21 -3.56 4.88
C VAL A 21 13.98 -2.74 5.91
N HIS A 22 13.43 -1.59 6.30
CA HIS A 22 14.01 -0.72 7.31
C HIS A 22 12.93 0.07 8.04
N ARG A 23 13.20 0.41 9.29
CA ARG A 23 12.37 1.29 10.11
C ARG A 23 13.26 2.03 11.09
N ASP A 24 13.03 3.33 11.21
CA ASP A 24 13.53 4.17 12.29
C ASP A 24 12.36 4.98 12.92
N ASP A 25 12.67 6.07 13.62
CA ASP A 25 11.68 6.94 14.28
C ASP A 25 10.86 7.79 13.30
N ASP A 26 11.39 8.02 12.10
CA ASP A 26 10.88 8.97 11.10
C ASP A 26 10.39 8.26 9.83
N LEU A 27 11.07 7.19 9.40
CA LEU A 27 10.90 6.54 8.11
C LEU A 27 10.59 5.05 8.24
N LEU A 28 9.78 4.58 7.30
CA LEU A 28 9.47 3.19 7.07
C LEU A 28 9.76 2.86 5.60
N VAL A 29 10.65 1.90 5.38
CA VAL A 29 11.02 1.42 4.04
C VAL A 29 10.44 0.03 3.85
N LEU A 30 9.59 -0.11 2.84
CA LEU A 30 8.88 -1.34 2.52
C LEU A 30 9.31 -1.87 1.16
N ASP A 31 9.36 -3.20 1.03
CA ASP A 31 9.41 -3.86 -0.27
C ASP A 31 7.98 -4.24 -0.69
N LYS A 32 7.41 -3.48 -1.63
CA LYS A 32 6.04 -3.69 -2.11
C LYS A 32 6.04 -4.83 -3.15
N PRO A 33 5.21 -5.87 -2.99
CA PRO A 33 5.05 -6.87 -4.04
C PRO A 33 4.30 -6.29 -5.26
N SER A 34 4.51 -6.89 -6.42
CA SER A 34 3.65 -6.68 -7.59
C SER A 34 2.22 -7.17 -7.28
N GLY A 35 1.21 -6.53 -7.86
CA GLY A 35 -0.22 -6.84 -7.66
C GLY A 35 -0.88 -6.13 -6.48
N LEU A 36 -0.12 -5.49 -5.58
CA LEU A 36 -0.64 -4.69 -4.47
C LEU A 36 -0.66 -3.20 -4.83
N LEU A 37 -1.79 -2.52 -4.61
CA LEU A 37 -1.88 -1.07 -4.77
C LEU A 37 -1.01 -0.33 -3.73
N SER A 38 -0.38 0.79 -4.10
CA SER A 38 0.32 1.65 -3.12
C SER A 38 -0.66 2.40 -2.20
N VAL A 39 -1.75 2.93 -2.76
CA VAL A 39 -2.81 3.68 -2.05
C VAL A 39 -4.17 3.08 -2.39
N PRO A 40 -5.19 3.21 -1.52
CA PRO A 40 -6.51 2.64 -1.80
C PRO A 40 -7.12 3.24 -3.07
N GLY A 41 -7.78 2.40 -3.86
CA GLY A 41 -8.58 2.84 -4.99
C GLY A 41 -9.86 3.55 -4.56
N ARG A 42 -10.58 4.13 -5.53
CA ARG A 42 -11.88 4.80 -5.28
C ARG A 42 -13.00 3.80 -5.01
N ASP A 43 -12.95 2.63 -5.67
CA ASP A 43 -13.93 1.58 -5.47
C ASP A 43 -13.66 0.85 -4.13
N PRO A 44 -14.68 0.57 -3.30
CA PRO A 44 -14.51 -0.18 -2.05
C PRO A 44 -13.79 -1.54 -2.21
N ALA A 45 -13.97 -2.22 -3.36
CA ALA A 45 -13.29 -3.47 -3.67
C ALA A 45 -11.77 -3.30 -3.87
N LEU A 46 -11.30 -2.08 -4.09
CA LEU A 46 -9.88 -1.70 -4.25
C LEU A 46 -9.31 -1.01 -3.01
N SER A 47 -9.94 -1.19 -1.84
CA SER A 47 -9.52 -0.54 -0.59
C SER A 47 -8.22 -1.13 -0.02
N ASP A 48 -7.93 -2.42 -0.24
CA ASP A 48 -6.67 -3.02 0.20
C ASP A 48 -5.48 -2.47 -0.60
N SER A 49 -4.47 -1.97 0.11
CA SER A 49 -3.28 -1.32 -0.43
C SER A 49 -2.16 -1.33 0.61
N LEU A 50 -0.91 -1.17 0.17
CA LEU A 50 0.25 -1.04 1.05
C LEU A 50 -0.01 -0.01 2.17
N MET A 51 -0.51 1.18 1.83
CA MET A 51 -0.85 2.23 2.80
C MET A 51 -1.84 1.73 3.86
N THR A 52 -2.97 1.15 3.45
CA THR A 52 -3.99 0.68 4.40
C THR A 52 -3.48 -0.48 5.26
N ARG A 53 -2.61 -1.35 4.73
CA ARG A 53 -1.98 -2.42 5.50
C ARG A 53 -1.00 -1.88 6.53
N VAL A 54 -0.14 -0.93 6.14
CA VAL A 54 0.82 -0.26 7.02
C VAL A 54 0.11 0.50 8.13
N GLN A 55 -0.94 1.25 7.81
CA GLN A 55 -1.65 2.08 8.79
C GLN A 55 -2.38 1.29 9.88
N LYS A 56 -2.61 -0.02 9.70
CA LYS A 56 -3.08 -0.90 10.79
C LYS A 56 -2.07 -1.00 11.94
N GLN A 57 -0.77 -0.90 11.65
CA GLN A 57 0.31 -0.96 12.65
C GLN A 57 0.91 0.43 12.93
N PHE A 58 0.92 1.30 11.93
CA PHE A 58 1.51 2.64 11.98
C PHE A 58 0.46 3.69 11.56
N PRO A 59 -0.51 4.04 12.43
CA PRO A 59 -1.65 4.88 12.03
C PRO A 59 -1.29 6.28 11.52
N LYS A 60 -0.10 6.78 11.91
CA LYS A 60 0.43 8.07 11.47
C LYS A 60 1.25 7.99 10.19
N ALA A 61 1.40 6.80 9.59
CA ALA A 61 2.25 6.63 8.43
C ALA A 61 1.66 7.29 7.19
N LEU A 62 2.50 7.97 6.42
CA LEU A 62 2.09 8.74 5.25
C LEU A 62 2.98 8.37 4.05
N MET A 63 2.39 8.26 2.86
CA MET A 63 3.14 7.93 1.65
C MET A 63 4.11 9.06 1.27
N ILE A 64 5.35 8.70 0.93
CA ILE A 64 6.34 9.62 0.34
C ILE A 64 6.40 9.42 -1.18
N ASN A 65 6.51 8.17 -1.64
CA ASN A 65 6.46 7.81 -3.05
C ASN A 65 5.41 6.72 -3.30
N ARG A 66 5.15 6.40 -4.58
CA ARG A 66 4.22 5.34 -4.97
C ARG A 66 4.76 4.57 -6.16
N LEU A 67 4.34 3.32 -6.28
CA LEU A 67 4.56 2.46 -7.43
C LEU A 67 3.21 2.10 -8.04
N ASP A 68 3.21 1.77 -9.32
CA ASP A 68 2.03 1.19 -9.96
C ASP A 68 1.71 -0.19 -9.34
N LYS A 69 0.46 -0.63 -9.50
CA LYS A 69 -0.03 -1.89 -8.91
C LYS A 69 0.92 -3.05 -9.20
N ASP A 70 1.30 -3.21 -10.45
CA ASP A 70 2.07 -4.36 -10.93
C ASP A 70 3.59 -4.15 -10.90
N THR A 71 4.04 -3.00 -10.38
CA THR A 71 5.46 -2.71 -10.12
C THR A 71 5.82 -3.13 -8.70
N SER A 72 6.85 -3.95 -8.54
CA SER A 72 7.43 -4.30 -7.25
C SER A 72 8.58 -3.37 -6.85
N GLY A 73 8.93 -3.33 -5.57
CA GLY A 73 10.15 -2.71 -5.08
C GLY A 73 9.92 -1.69 -3.96
N ILE A 74 10.93 -0.84 -3.76
CA ILE A 74 11.05 0.02 -2.58
C ILE A 74 10.03 1.15 -2.57
N VAL A 75 9.24 1.20 -1.49
CA VAL A 75 8.34 2.31 -1.15
C VAL A 75 8.74 2.88 0.20
N LEU A 76 8.81 4.20 0.28
CA LEU A 76 9.06 4.95 1.51
C LEU A 76 7.74 5.52 2.03
N MET A 77 7.57 5.41 3.34
CA MET A 77 6.54 6.10 4.10
C MET A 77 7.19 6.84 5.26
N SER A 78 6.68 8.02 5.60
CA SER A 78 7.04 8.67 6.86
C SER A 78 6.17 8.14 8.00
N LEU A 79 6.66 8.20 9.24
CA LEU A 79 5.90 7.88 10.46
C LEU A 79 5.36 9.12 11.18
N ASN A 80 5.75 10.30 10.71
CA ASN A 80 5.29 11.58 11.20
C ASN A 80 5.33 12.65 10.10
N ARG A 81 4.68 13.78 10.36
CA ARG A 81 4.51 14.86 9.38
C ARG A 81 5.80 15.64 9.09
N LYS A 82 6.78 15.64 10.00
CA LYS A 82 8.06 16.33 9.80
C LYS A 82 8.92 15.60 8.76
N ALA A 83 8.82 14.27 8.71
CA ALA A 83 9.55 13.41 7.81
C ALA A 83 8.82 13.10 6.48
N GLN A 84 7.64 13.70 6.24
CA GLN A 84 6.89 13.48 5.00
C GLN A 84 7.37 14.35 3.85
#